data_AF-A0A517SIK1-F1
#
_entry.id   AF-A0A517SIK1-F1
#
_cell.length_a   1.000
_cell.length_b   1.000
_cell.length_c   1.000
_cell.angle_alpha   90.00
_cell.angle_beta   90.00
_cell.angle_gamma   90.00
#
_symmetry.space_group_name_H-M   'P 1'
#
loop_
_entity.id
_entity.type
_entity.pdbx_description
1 polymer ?
#
loop_
_entity_poly.entity_id
_entity_poly.type
_entity_poly.pdbx_seq_one_letter_code
_entity_poly.pdbx_strand_id
1 'polypeptide(L)'
;MYYEDLVKDFAKRTQRNLAVIRERRAAGDEVYDVTQLINSMLGLLVLPKEHYYDRIPQTPLDELRDAGWPAPVVTGEMPEPKDLRKLMALLRNSIAHCNMTFTERGGRITGVEVWNTKNGKKDGERNWTALLSLQDLESITDRFTEVILSLPSKD
;
A
#
# COMPACT_ATOMS: atom_id res chain seq x y z
N MET A 1 26.31 -12.00 2.36
CA MET A 1 25.08 -11.68 3.10
C MET A 1 24.02 -12.66 2.64
N TYR A 2 23.73 -13.68 3.45
CA TYR A 2 22.68 -14.64 3.12
C TYR A 2 21.34 -13.97 3.44
N TYR A 3 20.48 -13.84 2.44
CA TYR A 3 19.13 -13.31 2.60
C TYR A 3 18.28 -14.41 3.24
N GLU A 4 18.10 -14.38 4.57
CA GLU A 4 17.34 -15.40 5.29
C GLU A 4 15.83 -15.30 4.99
N ASP A 5 15.33 -14.08 4.74
CA ASP A 5 13.97 -13.84 4.25
C ASP A 5 13.96 -12.59 3.35
N LEU A 6 13.96 -12.81 2.04
CA LEU A 6 14.00 -11.76 1.02
C LEU A 6 12.91 -10.70 1.22
N VAL A 7 11.70 -11.10 1.60
CA VAL A 7 10.57 -10.17 1.75
C VAL A 7 10.76 -9.30 2.98
N LYS A 8 11.16 -9.88 4.11
CA LYS A 8 11.44 -9.11 5.32
C LYS A 8 12.65 -8.20 5.16
N ASP A 9 13.71 -8.67 4.52
CA ASP A 9 14.90 -7.85 4.25
C ASP A 9 14.56 -6.67 3.33
N PHE A 10 13.74 -6.91 2.32
CA PHE A 10 13.24 -5.84 1.45
C PHE A 10 12.39 -4.83 2.23
N ALA A 11 11.51 -5.30 3.12
CA ALA A 11 10.67 -4.43 3.94
C ALA A 11 11.50 -3.55 4.90
N LYS A 12 12.50 -4.13 5.60
CA LYS A 12 13.42 -3.37 6.46
C LYS A 12 14.17 -2.30 5.67
N ARG A 13 14.69 -2.64 4.50
CA ARG A 13 15.42 -1.70 3.64
C ARG A 13 14.51 -0.60 3.11
N THR A 14 13.29 -0.95 2.72
CA THR A 14 12.27 0.01 2.27
C THR A 14 11.92 1.00 3.38
N GLN A 15 11.70 0.51 4.61
CA GLN A 15 11.45 1.35 5.78
C GLN A 15 12.59 2.36 6.01
N ARG A 16 13.85 1.88 5.95
CA ARG A 16 15.01 2.75 6.13
C ARG A 16 15.15 3.78 5.02
N ASN A 17 14.88 3.39 3.77
CA ASN A 17 14.92 4.31 2.63
C ASN A 17 13.86 5.41 2.74
N LEU A 18 12.64 5.05 3.15
CA LEU A 18 11.57 6.03 3.40
C LEU A 18 11.95 7.00 4.53
N ALA A 19 12.54 6.51 5.62
CA ALA A 19 13.04 7.37 6.69
C ALA A 19 14.06 8.40 6.18
N VAL A 20 15.02 7.98 5.35
CA VAL A 20 16.00 8.90 4.76
C VAL A 20 15.31 9.96 3.89
N ILE A 21 14.35 9.59 3.05
CA ILE A 21 13.64 10.57 2.21
C ILE A 21 12.81 11.55 3.06
N ARG A 22 12.17 11.07 4.13
CA ARG A 22 11.44 11.94 5.08
C ARG A 22 12.38 12.91 5.79
N GLU A 23 13.54 12.45 6.25
CA GLU A 23 14.58 13.29 6.86
C GLU A 23 15.06 14.37 5.87
N ARG A 24 15.30 14.01 4.60
CA ARG A 24 15.73 14.94 3.55
C ARG A 24 14.65 15.98 3.22
N ARG A 25 13.39 15.56 3.11
CA ARG A 25 12.25 16.47 2.96
C ARG A 25 12.18 17.47 4.12
N ALA A 26 12.34 17.00 5.35
CA ALA A 26 12.30 17.85 6.54
C ALA A 26 13.47 18.84 6.60
N ALA A 27 14.62 18.50 6.02
CA ALA A 27 15.77 19.39 5.87
C ALA A 27 15.59 20.46 4.77
N GLY A 28 14.50 20.39 3.98
CA GLY A 28 14.23 21.31 2.88
C GLY A 28 14.87 20.91 1.55
N ASP A 29 15.42 19.70 1.45
CA ASP A 29 15.98 19.19 0.20
C ASP A 29 14.85 18.95 -0.83
N GLU A 30 15.14 19.19 -2.12
CA GLU A 30 14.22 18.83 -3.20
C GLU A 30 14.15 17.30 -3.34
N VAL A 31 13.00 16.73 -2.98
CA VAL A 31 12.76 15.29 -3.05
C VAL A 31 11.40 14.99 -3.68
N TYR A 32 11.32 13.89 -4.41
CA TYR A 32 10.09 13.33 -4.97
C TYR A 32 9.52 12.28 -4.02
N ASP A 33 9.15 12.71 -2.81
CA ASP A 33 8.74 11.84 -1.71
C ASP A 33 7.49 11.01 -2.04
N VAL A 34 6.50 11.59 -2.72
CA VAL A 34 5.30 10.87 -3.17
C VAL A 34 5.66 9.76 -4.17
N THR A 35 6.53 10.07 -5.15
CA THR A 35 7.02 9.06 -6.11
C THR A 35 7.75 7.94 -5.38
N GLN A 36 8.60 8.27 -4.40
CA GLN A 36 9.29 7.26 -3.61
C GLN A 36 8.33 6.42 -2.75
N LEU A 37 7.28 7.02 -2.21
CA LEU A 37 6.25 6.31 -1.45
C LEU A 37 5.54 5.28 -2.35
N ILE A 38 5.16 5.65 -3.56
CA ILE A 38 4.57 4.73 -4.54
C ILE A 38 5.54 3.62 -4.95
N ASN A 39 6.81 3.95 -5.19
CA ASN A 39 7.84 2.93 -5.48
C ASN A 39 8.01 1.95 -4.31
N SER A 40 7.91 2.45 -3.08
CA SER A 40 7.98 1.63 -1.88
C SER A 40 6.77 0.72 -1.75
N MET A 41 5.56 1.22 -1.99
CA MET A 41 4.35 0.40 -2.03
C MET A 41 4.38 -0.64 -3.14
N LEU A 42 4.87 -0.30 -4.33
CA LEU A 42 5.07 -1.24 -5.43
C LEU A 42 5.94 -2.41 -4.99
N GLY A 43 7.09 -2.12 -4.38
CA GLY A 43 7.97 -3.14 -3.82
C GLY A 43 7.31 -3.97 -2.71
N LEU A 44 6.72 -3.31 -1.71
CA LEU A 44 6.14 -3.97 -0.54
C LEU A 44 4.90 -4.81 -0.87
N LEU A 45 4.10 -4.42 -1.86
CA LEU A 45 2.88 -5.14 -2.24
C LEU A 45 3.12 -6.20 -3.31
N VAL A 46 4.00 -5.94 -4.28
CA VAL A 46 4.17 -6.81 -5.45
C VAL A 46 5.28 -7.84 -5.27
N LEU A 47 6.34 -7.51 -4.52
CA LEU A 47 7.43 -8.47 -4.24
C LEU A 47 6.94 -9.71 -3.46
N PRO A 48 6.09 -9.59 -2.43
CA PRO A 48 5.53 -10.77 -1.78
C PRO A 48 4.62 -11.52 -2.77
N LYS A 49 4.97 -12.77 -3.04
CA LYS A 49 4.19 -13.67 -3.89
C LYS A 49 2.82 -13.97 -3.27
N GLU A 50 1.89 -14.50 -4.06
CA GLU A 50 0.50 -14.75 -3.65
C GLU A 50 0.37 -15.53 -2.33
N HIS A 51 1.11 -16.62 -2.15
CA HIS A 51 1.12 -17.41 -0.90
C HIS A 51 1.59 -16.64 0.34
N TYR A 52 2.25 -15.49 0.18
CA TYR A 52 2.61 -14.61 1.29
C TYR A 52 1.37 -13.91 1.84
N TYR A 53 0.41 -13.56 0.98
CA TYR A 53 -0.83 -12.89 1.38
C TYR A 53 -1.72 -13.79 2.24
N ASP A 54 -1.65 -15.11 2.07
CA ASP A 54 -2.36 -16.08 2.91
C ASP A 54 -1.95 -16.02 4.38
N ARG A 55 -0.79 -15.41 4.67
CA ARG A 55 -0.23 -15.25 6.01
C ARG A 55 -0.64 -13.93 6.65
N ILE A 56 -1.10 -12.95 5.85
CA ILE A 56 -1.57 -11.67 6.35
C ILE A 56 -2.81 -11.92 7.23
N PRO A 57 -2.88 -11.36 8.45
CA PRO A 57 -4.05 -11.49 9.31
C PRO A 57 -5.34 -11.06 8.62
N GLN A 58 -6.44 -11.74 8.94
CA GLN A 58 -7.78 -11.36 8.48
C GLN A 58 -8.47 -10.43 9.49
N THR A 59 -7.71 -9.53 10.11
CA THR A 59 -8.25 -8.54 11.05
C THR A 59 -9.33 -7.70 10.35
N PRO A 60 -10.57 -7.67 10.88
CA PRO A 60 -11.67 -6.84 10.37
C PRO A 60 -11.32 -5.35 10.27
N LEU A 61 -11.91 -4.63 9.30
CA LEU A 61 -11.58 -3.20 9.10
C LEU A 61 -11.99 -2.29 10.25
N ASP A 62 -13.07 -2.60 10.96
CA ASP A 62 -13.49 -1.89 12.17
C ASP A 62 -12.44 -2.03 13.28
N GLU A 63 -11.93 -3.24 13.53
CA GLU A 63 -10.82 -3.43 14.47
C GLU A 63 -9.55 -2.68 14.04
N LEU A 64 -9.25 -2.64 12.73
CA LEU A 64 -8.11 -1.86 12.22
C LEU A 64 -8.31 -0.36 12.45
N ARG A 65 -9.52 0.17 12.22
CA ARG A 65 -9.87 1.58 12.48
C ARG A 65 -9.67 1.93 13.95
N ASP A 66 -10.12 1.07 14.86
CA ASP A 66 -9.93 1.23 16.30
C ASP A 66 -8.44 1.21 16.69
N ALA A 67 -7.62 0.44 15.97
CA ALA A 67 -6.16 0.42 16.10
C ALA A 67 -5.45 1.59 15.38
N GLY A 68 -6.21 2.53 14.79
CA GLY A 68 -5.71 3.72 14.11
C GLY A 68 -5.15 3.48 12.71
N TRP A 69 -5.55 2.39 12.05
CA TRP A 69 -5.24 2.21 10.63
C TRP A 69 -6.04 3.18 9.76
N PRO A 70 -5.48 3.62 8.63
CA PRO A 70 -6.22 4.38 7.64
C PRO A 70 -7.37 3.55 7.07
N ALA A 71 -8.55 4.15 7.02
CA ALA A 71 -9.68 3.59 6.29
C ALA A 71 -9.73 4.24 4.89
N PRO A 72 -9.44 3.50 3.81
CA PRO A 72 -9.58 4.04 2.46
C PRO A 72 -11.02 4.50 2.25
N VAL A 73 -11.21 5.66 1.63
CA VAL A 73 -12.55 6.10 1.22
C VAL A 73 -12.92 5.35 -0.05
N VAL A 74 -13.68 4.27 0.09
CA VAL A 74 -14.23 3.55 -1.06
C VAL A 74 -15.30 4.42 -1.73
N THR A 75 -15.22 4.58 -3.05
CA THR A 75 -16.14 5.44 -3.80
C THR A 75 -17.20 4.62 -4.54
N GLY A 76 -18.36 5.24 -4.78
CA GLY A 76 -19.50 4.58 -5.43
C GLY A 76 -20.22 3.55 -4.53
N GLU A 77 -20.99 2.66 -5.15
CA GLU A 77 -21.74 1.59 -4.45
C GLU A 77 -20.92 0.31 -4.27
N MET A 78 -19.59 0.43 -4.17
CA MET A 78 -18.69 -0.72 -4.06
C MET A 78 -18.47 -1.12 -2.61
N PRO A 79 -18.41 -2.42 -2.29
CA PRO A 79 -18.23 -2.87 -0.92
C PRO A 79 -16.83 -2.52 -0.40
N GLU A 80 -16.75 -2.15 0.87
CA GLU A 80 -15.48 -2.03 1.58
C GLU A 80 -14.77 -3.40 1.63
N PRO A 81 -13.42 -3.43 1.67
CA PRO A 81 -12.72 -4.66 1.98
C PRO A 81 -13.20 -5.20 3.33
N LYS A 82 -13.37 -6.51 3.46
CA LYS A 82 -13.81 -7.10 4.72
C LYS A 82 -12.75 -7.11 5.82
N ASP A 83 -11.47 -7.19 5.43
CA ASP A 83 -10.34 -7.42 6.32
C ASP A 83 -9.03 -6.86 5.74
N LEU A 84 -7.98 -6.80 6.57
CA LEU A 84 -6.64 -6.35 6.19
C LEU A 84 -6.11 -7.07 4.95
N ARG A 85 -6.20 -8.41 4.93
CA ARG A 85 -5.72 -9.22 3.80
C ARG A 85 -6.40 -8.81 2.50
N LYS A 86 -7.71 -8.62 2.50
CA LYS A 86 -8.47 -8.21 1.32
C LYS A 86 -8.09 -6.79 0.90
N LEU A 87 -7.90 -5.87 1.85
CA LEU A 87 -7.42 -4.52 1.55
C LEU A 87 -6.05 -4.55 0.86
N MET A 88 -5.08 -5.27 1.43
CA MET A 88 -3.74 -5.39 0.84
C MET A 88 -3.79 -6.06 -0.55
N ALA A 89 -4.62 -7.08 -0.73
CA ALA A 89 -4.79 -7.74 -2.03
C ALA A 89 -5.39 -6.79 -3.09
N LEU A 90 -6.36 -5.96 -2.71
CA LEU A 90 -6.94 -4.95 -3.60
C LEU A 90 -5.89 -3.89 -3.98
N LEU A 91 -5.12 -3.39 -3.01
CA LEU A 91 -4.04 -2.43 -3.27
C LEU A 91 -2.94 -3.02 -4.15
N ARG A 92 -2.52 -4.26 -3.90
CA ARG A 92 -1.57 -4.99 -4.74
C ARG A 92 -2.04 -5.06 -6.18
N ASN A 93 -3.28 -5.49 -6.40
CA ASN A 93 -3.82 -5.61 -7.75
C ASN A 93 -3.86 -4.25 -8.45
N SER A 94 -4.34 -3.21 -7.77
CA SER A 94 -4.37 -1.86 -8.33
C SER A 94 -2.98 -1.38 -8.72
N ILE A 95 -2.01 -1.51 -7.80
CA ILE A 95 -0.65 -1.01 -7.99
C ILE A 95 0.14 -1.83 -9.02
N ALA A 96 0.03 -3.15 -9.01
CA ALA A 96 0.69 -4.03 -9.98
C ALA A 96 0.23 -3.79 -11.42
N HIS A 97 -1.02 -3.36 -11.61
CA HIS A 97 -1.59 -3.04 -12.92
C HIS A 97 -1.53 -1.57 -13.29
N CYS A 98 -0.87 -0.72 -12.48
CA CYS A 98 -0.84 0.73 -12.67
C CYS A 98 -2.26 1.36 -12.76
N ASN A 99 -3.23 0.76 -12.07
CA ASN A 99 -4.58 1.27 -11.95
C ASN A 99 -4.63 2.34 -10.85
N MET A 100 -3.91 3.42 -11.06
CA MET A 100 -3.83 4.54 -10.14
C MET A 100 -3.67 5.88 -10.85
N THR A 101 -4.15 6.96 -10.25
CA THR A 101 -3.86 8.33 -10.69
C THR A 101 -3.64 9.23 -9.48
N PHE A 102 -2.82 10.26 -9.62
CA PHE A 102 -2.61 11.25 -8.58
C PHE A 102 -3.86 12.13 -8.43
N THR A 103 -4.21 12.41 -7.19
CA THR A 103 -5.11 13.52 -6.86
C THR A 103 -4.28 14.75 -6.57
N GLU A 104 -4.72 15.90 -7.05
CA GLU A 104 -3.97 17.14 -6.95
C GLU A 104 -4.81 18.30 -6.42
N ARG A 105 -4.16 19.20 -5.69
CA ARG A 105 -4.73 20.48 -5.29
C ARG A 105 -3.67 21.57 -5.40
N GLY A 106 -3.92 22.56 -6.26
CA GLY A 106 -2.99 23.69 -6.45
C GLY A 106 -1.62 23.28 -6.99
N GLY A 107 -1.57 22.31 -7.91
CA GLY A 107 -0.33 21.80 -8.50
C GLY A 107 0.51 20.93 -7.57
N ARG A 108 -0.05 20.47 -6.44
CA ARG A 108 0.59 19.56 -5.50
C ARG A 108 -0.20 18.27 -5.39
N ILE A 109 0.49 17.14 -5.39
CA ILE A 109 -0.13 15.83 -5.15
C ILE A 109 -0.64 15.79 -3.71
N THR A 110 -1.90 15.41 -3.54
CA THR A 110 -2.57 15.31 -2.23
C THR A 110 -2.93 13.88 -1.84
N GLY A 111 -2.78 12.94 -2.75
CA GLY A 111 -3.19 11.55 -2.57
C GLY A 111 -3.27 10.80 -3.89
N VAL A 112 -3.85 9.61 -3.86
CA VAL A 112 -3.98 8.72 -5.01
C VAL A 112 -5.40 8.14 -5.06
N GLU A 113 -5.97 8.14 -6.26
CA GLU A 113 -7.10 7.26 -6.58
C GLU A 113 -6.54 5.94 -7.10
N VAL A 114 -6.99 4.83 -6.53
CA VAL A 114 -6.66 3.47 -7.00
C VAL A 114 -7.94 2.73 -7.38
N TRP A 115 -7.86 1.85 -8.38
CA TRP A 115 -9.00 1.02 -8.77
C TRP A 115 -8.60 -0.41 -9.16
N ASN A 116 -9.57 -1.32 -9.12
CA ASN A 116 -9.47 -2.65 -9.72
C ASN A 116 -10.54 -2.81 -10.78
N THR A 117 -10.29 -3.70 -11.74
CA THR A 117 -11.19 -3.97 -12.86
C THR A 117 -11.72 -5.42 -12.80
N LYS A 118 -12.86 -5.67 -13.42
CA LYS A 118 -13.36 -7.05 -13.62
C LYS A 118 -12.52 -7.77 -14.68
N ASN A 119 -12.06 -8.98 -14.38
CA ASN A 119 -11.35 -9.83 -15.35
C ASN A 119 -12.25 -10.13 -16.56
N GLY A 120 -11.70 -10.03 -17.78
CA GLY A 120 -12.32 -10.55 -19.01
C GLY A 120 -13.25 -9.61 -19.80
N LYS A 121 -13.33 -8.32 -19.48
CA LYS A 121 -14.10 -7.34 -20.28
C LYS A 121 -13.20 -6.37 -21.05
N LYS A 122 -13.60 -6.05 -22.29
CA LYS A 122 -12.84 -5.21 -23.26
C LYS A 122 -12.61 -3.75 -22.80
N ASP A 123 -13.42 -3.22 -21.88
CA ASP A 123 -13.33 -1.82 -21.41
C ASP A 123 -13.23 -1.67 -19.87
N GLY A 124 -12.70 -2.67 -19.16
CA GLY A 124 -12.15 -2.47 -17.80
C GLY A 124 -13.11 -1.86 -16.76
N GLU A 125 -14.35 -2.35 -16.68
CA GLU A 125 -15.33 -1.92 -15.66
C GLU A 125 -14.71 -2.03 -14.25
N ARG A 126 -14.65 -0.89 -13.54
CA ARG A 126 -14.11 -0.81 -12.18
C ARG A 126 -15.00 -1.61 -11.23
N ASN A 127 -14.43 -2.50 -10.43
CA ASN A 127 -15.14 -3.28 -9.39
C ASN A 127 -14.74 -2.91 -7.96
N TRP A 128 -13.72 -2.06 -7.84
CA TRP A 128 -13.33 -1.43 -6.59
C TRP A 128 -12.61 -0.13 -6.92
N THR A 129 -12.84 0.93 -6.15
CA THR A 129 -12.12 2.20 -6.25
C THR A 129 -12.01 2.80 -4.87
N ALA A 130 -10.84 3.33 -4.54
CA ALA A 130 -10.60 4.00 -3.27
C ALA A 130 -9.76 5.26 -3.46
N LEU A 131 -10.05 6.27 -2.64
CA LEU A 131 -9.24 7.47 -2.49
C LEU A 131 -8.40 7.33 -1.21
N LEU A 132 -7.11 7.61 -1.35
CA LEU A 132 -6.12 7.58 -0.27
C LEU A 132 -5.40 8.92 -0.25
N SER A 133 -5.43 9.63 0.88
CA SER A 133 -4.58 10.80 1.09
C SER A 133 -3.11 10.39 1.20
N LEU A 134 -2.18 11.35 1.10
CA LEU A 134 -0.77 11.07 1.37
C LEU A 134 -0.55 10.48 2.77
N GLN A 135 -1.28 10.98 3.77
CA GLN A 135 -1.20 10.46 5.13
C GLN A 135 -1.67 9.01 5.23
N ASP A 136 -2.74 8.64 4.50
CA ASP A 136 -3.22 7.27 4.45
C ASP A 136 -2.17 6.35 3.82
N LEU A 137 -1.55 6.78 2.71
CA LEU A 137 -0.51 6.01 2.03
C LEU A 137 0.72 5.81 2.92
N GLU A 138 1.18 6.85 3.61
CA GLU A 138 2.30 6.77 4.55
C GLU A 138 1.99 5.80 5.69
N SER A 139 0.82 5.94 6.31
CA SER A 139 0.43 5.10 7.44
C SER A 139 0.16 3.65 7.04
N ILE A 140 -0.49 3.39 5.90
CA ILE A 140 -0.63 2.03 5.35
C ILE A 140 0.75 1.44 5.09
N THR A 141 1.67 2.20 4.49
CA THR A 141 3.02 1.71 4.16
C THR A 141 3.79 1.32 5.42
N ASP A 142 3.79 2.18 6.44
CA ASP A 142 4.50 1.93 7.69
C ASP A 142 3.90 0.73 8.44
N ARG A 143 2.58 0.69 8.61
CA ARG A 143 1.89 -0.39 9.33
C ARG A 143 1.94 -1.72 8.57
N PHE A 144 1.85 -1.71 7.25
CA PHE A 144 1.97 -2.94 6.46
C PHE A 144 3.40 -3.49 6.48
N THR A 145 4.41 -2.61 6.54
CA THR A 145 5.79 -3.01 6.78
C THR A 145 5.91 -3.73 8.13
N GLU A 146 5.31 -3.20 9.19
CA GLU A 146 5.30 -3.87 10.51
C GLU A 146 4.65 -5.26 10.44
N VAL A 147 3.52 -5.38 9.75
CA VAL A 147 2.86 -6.68 9.51
C VAL A 147 3.81 -7.66 8.81
N ILE A 148 4.47 -7.25 7.73
CA ILE A 148 5.46 -8.08 7.01
C ILE A 148 6.57 -8.56 7.96
N LEU A 149 7.06 -7.69 8.83
CA LEU A 149 8.14 -8.00 9.76
C LEU A 149 7.70 -8.90 10.92
N SER A 150 6.42 -8.83 11.33
CA SER A 150 5.86 -9.65 12.40
C SER A 150 5.46 -11.05 11.95
N LEU A 151 5.29 -11.29 10.65
CA LEU A 151 5.00 -12.63 10.13
C LEU A 151 6.16 -13.58 10.47
N PRO A 152 5.91 -14.87 10.76
CA PRO A 152 6.98 -15.83 10.97
C PRO A 152 7.91 -15.91 9.75
N SER A 153 9.15 -16.36 9.89
CA SER A 153 9.92 -16.74 8.68
C SER A 153 9.34 -18.04 8.11
N LYS A 154 9.61 -18.35 6.85
CA LYS A 154 9.33 -19.72 6.38
C LYS A 154 10.38 -20.63 7.00
N ASP A 155 9.93 -21.73 7.61
CA ASP A 155 10.79 -22.88 7.92
C ASP A 155 11.36 -23.49 6.63
#